data_AF-A0A5Q4GGK1-F1
#
_entry.id   AF-A0A5Q4GGK1-F1
#
_cell.length_a   1.000
_cell.length_b   1.000
_cell.length_c   1.000
_cell.angle_alpha   90.00
_cell.angle_beta   90.00
_cell.angle_gamma   90.00
#
_symmetry.space_group_name_H-M   'P 1'
#
loop_
_entity.id
_entity.type
_entity.pdbx_description
1 polymer ?
#
loop_
_entity_poly.entity_id
_entity_poly.type
_entity_poly.pdbx_seq_one_letter_code
_entity_poly.pdbx_strand_id
1 'polypeptide(L)'
;MPDAKHDCGSVRSDRTRGQLFTMALLRIAVGWHFAYEGLAKLFDPHWSAESYLRSANWVAAAWFHRLADSPTLLSITNQVNMWALVVIGVALMLGCATRLAAISGMVLLALYYLAHPPLFTPTAGVAEGSYLIVNKNVVEMLALLVVATFSQGRLGLDRYLRTIRSWSLRQVSRWRLRWQSKLSEPISAGDPETLARRQALAGLVSVPFFGAFVMAVLKKRGYESQEERQLTTLADGMSGASMKVDWSTLDQLKDQVPSGKIKQVELSRVMMGGNLMNGVAHARDLIYVSKLIRAYHDRDKIFETFRLAEACGINTVITNPILGPMIVDYWENGGGKIQFMSQCQGRDKQEFLDSISYSIDHGACAAYVQGAVADRYVSRGDIDLIGLGLERMRAAGVPAGIGAHYLRTIVQCHEHGFDPDFWMKTLHHHNYWSARMDKQHDNIWCEEPDETIAFMKEMPQPWIAFKILAAGSIHPKVGFKYAFENGADFVCVGMYDFQVVEDANLTLETLSSKLVRQRPWCA
;
A
#
# COMPACT_ATOMS: atom_id res chain seq x y z
N MET A 1 -26.20 -80.13 7.73
CA MET A 1 -25.33 -78.98 8.00
C MET A 1 -24.62 -78.61 6.72
N PRO A 2 -24.94 -77.48 6.05
CA PRO A 2 -24.16 -77.03 4.91
C PRO A 2 -23.27 -75.83 5.28
N ASP A 3 -22.03 -75.90 4.80
CA ASP A 3 -20.97 -74.90 4.91
C ASP A 3 -21.35 -73.55 4.27
N ALA A 4 -21.31 -72.49 5.07
CA ALA A 4 -21.39 -71.11 4.60
C ALA A 4 -19.98 -70.57 4.33
N LYS A 5 -19.60 -70.51 3.06
CA LYS A 5 -18.46 -69.70 2.60
C LYS A 5 -18.83 -68.22 2.72
N HIS A 6 -18.15 -67.50 3.61
CA HIS A 6 -18.19 -66.05 3.67
C HIS A 6 -17.50 -65.45 2.43
N ASP A 7 -18.32 -64.90 1.53
CA ASP A 7 -17.86 -64.06 0.42
C ASP A 7 -17.54 -62.65 0.98
N CYS A 8 -16.27 -62.29 0.98
CA CYS A 8 -15.79 -60.98 1.44
C CYS A 8 -16.08 -59.93 0.35
N GLY A 9 -17.32 -59.43 0.34
CA GLY A 9 -17.73 -58.33 -0.51
C GLY A 9 -17.01 -57.03 -0.13
N SER A 10 -16.17 -56.51 -1.03
CA SER A 10 -15.56 -55.19 -0.90
C SER A 10 -16.66 -54.11 -0.83
N VAL A 11 -16.86 -53.51 0.34
CA VAL A 11 -17.79 -52.39 0.53
C VAL A 11 -17.26 -51.16 -0.20
N ARG A 12 -17.69 -50.93 -1.45
CA ARG A 12 -17.55 -49.63 -2.11
C ARG A 12 -18.64 -48.71 -1.56
N SER A 13 -18.27 -47.84 -0.63
CA SER A 13 -19.12 -46.73 -0.19
C SER A 13 -19.48 -45.84 -1.40
N ASP A 14 -20.75 -45.86 -1.81
CA ASP A 14 -21.28 -44.91 -2.78
C ASP A 14 -21.48 -43.54 -2.10
N ARG A 15 -20.70 -42.56 -2.56
CA ARG A 15 -20.73 -41.18 -2.02
C ARG A 15 -21.93 -40.41 -2.58
N THR A 16 -22.50 -39.52 -1.78
CA THR A 16 -23.63 -38.69 -2.21
C THR A 16 -23.19 -37.65 -3.26
N ARG A 17 -24.12 -37.18 -4.09
CA ARG A 17 -23.85 -36.14 -5.09
C ARG A 17 -23.30 -34.85 -4.46
N GLY A 18 -23.78 -34.49 -3.27
CA GLY A 18 -23.29 -33.34 -2.50
C GLY A 18 -21.81 -33.49 -2.10
N GLN A 19 -21.42 -34.65 -1.56
CA GLN A 19 -20.02 -34.92 -1.20
C GLN A 19 -19.09 -34.83 -2.41
N LEU A 20 -19.50 -35.33 -3.57
CA LEU A 20 -18.71 -35.23 -4.80
C LEU A 20 -18.55 -33.77 -5.24
N PHE A 21 -19.62 -32.97 -5.19
CA PHE A 21 -19.59 -31.56 -5.57
C PHE A 21 -18.71 -30.72 -4.62
N THR A 22 -18.86 -30.89 -3.30
CA THR A 22 -18.03 -30.18 -2.32
C THR A 22 -16.55 -30.52 -2.48
N MET A 23 -16.21 -31.77 -2.79
CA MET A 23 -14.82 -32.16 -3.08
C MET A 23 -14.30 -31.55 -4.39
N ALA A 24 -15.16 -31.41 -5.41
CA ALA A 24 -14.78 -30.73 -6.65
C ALA A 24 -14.56 -29.23 -6.41
N LEU A 25 -15.41 -28.57 -5.62
CA LEU A 25 -15.23 -27.18 -5.24
C LEU A 25 -13.95 -26.94 -4.44
N LEU A 26 -13.67 -27.78 -3.42
CA LEU A 26 -12.44 -27.67 -2.63
C LEU A 26 -11.21 -27.78 -3.53
N ARG A 27 -11.19 -28.77 -4.43
CA ARG A 27 -10.13 -28.96 -5.41
C ARG A 27 -9.97 -27.73 -6.33
N ILE A 28 -11.07 -27.19 -6.84
CA ILE A 28 -11.05 -26.01 -7.73
C ILE A 28 -10.55 -24.77 -6.99
N ALA A 29 -10.99 -24.56 -5.74
CA ALA A 29 -10.58 -23.42 -4.92
C ALA A 29 -9.08 -23.45 -4.60
N VAL A 30 -8.56 -24.60 -4.17
CA VAL A 30 -7.11 -24.78 -3.94
C VAL A 30 -6.33 -24.62 -5.25
N GLY A 31 -6.84 -25.19 -6.35
CA GLY A 31 -6.22 -25.05 -7.66
C GLY A 31 -6.18 -23.58 -8.15
N TRP A 32 -7.26 -22.83 -7.92
CA TRP A 32 -7.36 -21.40 -8.22
C TRP A 32 -6.30 -20.62 -7.46
N HIS A 33 -6.16 -20.86 -6.16
CA HIS A 33 -5.17 -20.20 -5.31
C HIS A 33 -3.75 -20.46 -5.82
N PHE A 34 -3.36 -21.72 -6.01
CA PHE A 34 -2.05 -22.08 -6.57
C PHE A 34 -1.78 -21.46 -7.94
N ALA A 35 -2.74 -21.56 -8.86
CA ALA A 35 -2.59 -21.03 -10.20
C ALA A 35 -2.42 -19.50 -10.20
N TYR A 36 -3.22 -18.80 -9.38
CA TYR A 36 -3.13 -17.36 -9.25
C TYR A 36 -1.81 -16.92 -8.61
N GLU A 37 -1.38 -17.58 -7.54
CA GLU A 37 -0.11 -17.32 -6.86
C GLU A 37 1.11 -17.52 -7.78
N GLY A 38 1.08 -18.54 -8.63
CA GLY A 38 2.13 -18.77 -9.62
C GLY A 38 2.10 -17.74 -10.75
N LEU A 39 0.91 -17.42 -11.27
CA LEU A 39 0.74 -16.40 -12.30
C LEU A 39 1.18 -15.03 -11.80
N ALA A 40 0.78 -14.61 -10.59
CA ALA A 40 1.19 -13.35 -9.99
C ALA A 40 2.72 -13.18 -9.95
N LYS A 41 3.46 -14.27 -9.73
CA LYS A 41 4.93 -14.29 -9.74
C LYS A 41 5.52 -14.25 -11.15
N LEU A 42 4.96 -15.01 -12.10
CA LEU A 42 5.36 -14.94 -13.52
C LEU A 42 5.14 -13.56 -14.13
N PHE A 43 4.21 -12.81 -13.55
CA PHE A 43 3.75 -11.52 -14.00
C PHE A 43 4.52 -10.35 -13.45
N ASP A 44 5.35 -10.57 -12.43
CA ASP A 44 6.25 -9.59 -11.85
C ASP A 44 7.68 -9.90 -12.37
N PRO A 45 8.23 -9.06 -13.27
CA PRO A 45 9.58 -9.27 -13.82
C PRO A 45 10.69 -9.26 -12.78
N HIS A 46 10.45 -8.68 -11.61
CA HIS A 46 11.43 -8.53 -10.53
C HIS A 46 11.24 -9.56 -9.41
N TRP A 47 10.27 -10.47 -9.55
CA TRP A 47 9.99 -11.46 -8.51
C TRP A 47 11.17 -12.43 -8.33
N SER A 48 11.57 -12.63 -7.08
CA SER A 48 12.61 -13.58 -6.68
C SER A 48 12.29 -14.24 -5.35
N ALA A 49 12.62 -15.53 -5.21
CA ALA A 49 12.52 -16.26 -3.96
C ALA A 49 13.69 -15.96 -3.00
N GLU A 50 14.67 -15.15 -3.41
CA GLU A 50 15.92 -14.93 -2.66
C GLU A 50 15.69 -14.49 -1.21
N SER A 51 14.90 -13.44 -1.00
CA SER A 51 14.63 -12.90 0.34
C SER A 51 13.92 -13.93 1.24
N TYR A 52 13.00 -14.69 0.66
CA TYR A 52 12.29 -15.76 1.35
C TYR A 52 13.22 -16.92 1.75
N LEU A 53 14.15 -17.30 0.87
CA LEU A 53 15.12 -18.35 1.12
C LEU A 53 16.18 -17.93 2.15
N ARG A 54 16.68 -16.69 2.07
CA ARG A 54 17.69 -16.13 3.00
C ARG A 54 17.17 -15.91 4.42
N SER A 55 15.86 -15.75 4.57
CA SER A 55 15.23 -15.54 5.88
C SER A 55 14.84 -16.86 6.56
N ALA A 56 15.06 -18.02 5.93
CA ALA A 56 14.74 -19.31 6.52
C ALA A 56 15.50 -19.51 7.84
N ASN A 57 14.79 -19.83 8.91
CA ASN A 57 15.33 -19.77 10.27
C ASN A 57 15.24 -21.11 11.05
N TRP A 58 14.91 -22.20 10.35
CA TRP A 58 14.69 -23.52 10.96
C TRP A 58 15.80 -24.53 10.64
N VAL A 59 15.62 -25.79 11.05
CA VAL A 59 16.54 -26.94 10.87
C VAL A 59 17.06 -27.11 9.43
N ALA A 60 16.31 -26.68 8.41
CA ALA A 60 16.72 -26.74 7.01
C ALA A 60 17.28 -25.41 6.45
N ALA A 61 17.47 -24.38 7.27
CA ALA A 61 17.94 -23.05 6.87
C ALA A 61 19.22 -23.11 6.03
N ALA A 62 20.22 -23.89 6.45
CA ALA A 62 21.47 -24.05 5.71
C ALA A 62 21.30 -24.64 4.29
N TRP A 63 20.23 -25.39 4.04
CA TRP A 63 19.91 -25.85 2.68
C TRP A 63 19.24 -24.74 1.86
N PHE A 64 18.29 -24.01 2.45
CA PHE A 64 17.63 -22.88 1.79
C PHE A 64 18.61 -21.74 1.48
N HIS A 65 19.55 -21.42 2.36
CA HIS A 65 20.57 -20.41 2.13
C HIS A 65 21.47 -20.78 0.94
N ARG A 66 21.87 -22.06 0.81
CA ARG A 66 22.64 -22.53 -0.35
C ARG A 66 21.90 -22.37 -1.68
N LEU A 67 20.57 -22.45 -1.68
CA LEU A 67 19.78 -22.18 -2.88
C LEU A 67 19.80 -20.68 -3.25
N ALA A 68 19.87 -19.79 -2.26
CA ALA A 68 19.96 -18.35 -2.46
C ALA A 68 21.38 -17.87 -2.82
N ASP A 69 22.43 -18.52 -2.30
CA ASP A 69 23.82 -18.09 -2.49
C ASP A 69 24.38 -18.37 -3.88
N SER A 70 23.77 -19.30 -4.63
CA SER A 70 24.18 -19.64 -5.99
C SER A 70 23.22 -19.01 -7.01
N PRO A 71 23.68 -18.09 -7.89
CA PRO A 71 22.83 -17.48 -8.91
C PRO A 71 22.11 -18.50 -9.81
N THR A 72 22.78 -19.60 -10.15
CA THR A 72 22.21 -20.68 -10.96
C THR A 72 21.12 -21.44 -10.21
N LEU A 73 21.36 -21.82 -8.94
CA LEU A 73 20.35 -22.53 -8.15
C LEU A 73 19.15 -21.65 -7.83
N LEU A 74 19.37 -20.36 -7.57
CA LEU A 74 18.31 -19.38 -7.35
C LEU A 74 17.44 -19.22 -8.59
N SER A 75 18.04 -19.07 -9.78
CA SER A 75 17.30 -18.98 -11.04
C SER A 75 16.44 -20.21 -11.30
N ILE A 76 17.01 -21.41 -11.11
CA ILE A 76 16.26 -22.68 -11.21
C ILE A 76 15.13 -22.71 -10.19
N THR A 77 15.39 -22.33 -8.94
CA THR A 77 14.39 -22.32 -7.86
C THR A 77 13.24 -21.37 -8.18
N ASN A 78 13.53 -20.18 -8.70
CA ASN A 78 12.51 -19.22 -9.12
C ASN A 78 11.60 -19.81 -10.21
N GLN A 79 12.19 -20.37 -11.27
CA GLN A 79 11.43 -20.97 -12.38
C GLN A 79 10.61 -22.18 -11.92
N VAL A 80 11.22 -23.09 -11.17
CA VAL A 80 10.54 -24.28 -10.63
C VAL A 80 9.38 -23.86 -9.73
N ASN A 81 9.58 -22.88 -8.86
CA ASN A 81 8.53 -22.41 -7.95
C ASN A 81 7.34 -21.80 -8.70
N MET A 82 7.60 -20.87 -9.62
CA MET A 82 6.56 -20.21 -10.42
C MET A 82 5.77 -21.22 -11.25
N TRP A 83 6.45 -22.08 -12.00
CA TRP A 83 5.78 -23.05 -12.87
C TRP A 83 5.13 -24.19 -12.10
N ALA A 84 5.70 -24.65 -10.98
CA ALA A 84 5.05 -25.65 -10.14
C ALA A 84 3.71 -25.15 -9.63
N LEU A 85 3.64 -23.91 -9.11
CA LEU A 85 2.38 -23.30 -8.64
C LEU A 85 1.33 -23.25 -9.76
N VAL A 86 1.71 -22.76 -10.96
CA VAL A 86 0.79 -22.69 -12.11
C VAL A 86 0.32 -24.07 -12.56
N VAL A 87 1.24 -25.00 -12.79
CA VAL A 87 0.92 -26.33 -13.34
C VAL A 87 0.08 -27.13 -12.34
N ILE A 88 0.45 -27.12 -11.05
CA ILE A 88 -0.31 -27.78 -9.98
C ILE A 88 -1.71 -27.16 -9.89
N GLY A 89 -1.80 -25.83 -9.87
CA GLY A 89 -3.07 -25.12 -9.78
C GLY A 89 -4.01 -25.43 -10.94
N VAL A 90 -3.53 -25.36 -12.19
CA VAL A 90 -4.31 -25.68 -13.38
C VAL A 90 -4.72 -27.15 -13.41
N ALA A 91 -3.80 -28.07 -13.10
CA ALA A 91 -4.10 -29.50 -13.02
C ALA A 91 -5.18 -29.79 -11.98
N LEU A 92 -5.08 -29.16 -10.80
CA LEU A 92 -6.09 -29.22 -9.75
C LEU A 92 -7.40 -28.62 -10.21
N MET A 93 -7.46 -27.47 -10.88
CA MET A 93 -8.72 -26.85 -11.35
C MET A 93 -9.42 -27.69 -12.42
N LEU A 94 -8.69 -28.18 -13.41
CA LEU A 94 -9.23 -29.01 -14.50
C LEU A 94 -9.58 -30.43 -14.02
N GLY A 95 -8.95 -30.88 -12.95
CA GLY A 95 -9.13 -32.21 -12.38
C GLY A 95 -8.40 -33.25 -13.22
N CYS A 96 -7.20 -32.88 -13.67
CA CYS A 96 -6.29 -33.68 -14.47
C CYS A 96 -5.07 -34.05 -13.62
N ALA A 97 -4.70 -35.32 -13.61
CA ALA A 97 -3.73 -35.92 -12.69
C ALA A 97 -3.97 -35.51 -11.21
N THR A 98 -5.23 -35.41 -10.76
CA THR A 98 -5.60 -34.76 -9.49
C THR A 98 -4.80 -35.26 -8.29
N ARG A 99 -4.60 -36.58 -8.19
CA ARG A 99 -3.85 -37.18 -7.08
C ARG A 99 -2.38 -36.78 -7.10
N LEU A 100 -1.77 -36.74 -8.30
CA LEU A 100 -0.38 -36.32 -8.47
C LEU A 100 -0.25 -34.83 -8.14
N ALA A 101 -1.12 -34.00 -8.71
CA ALA A 101 -1.13 -32.56 -8.47
C ALA A 101 -1.32 -32.23 -6.98
N ALA A 102 -2.22 -32.93 -6.28
CA ALA A 102 -2.43 -32.75 -4.85
C ALA A 102 -1.20 -33.14 -4.01
N ILE A 103 -0.56 -34.28 -4.31
CA ILE A 103 0.67 -34.70 -3.63
C ILE A 103 1.81 -33.71 -3.90
N SER A 104 1.98 -33.28 -5.15
CA SER A 104 2.99 -32.28 -5.52
C SER A 104 2.75 -30.94 -4.80
N GLY A 105 1.51 -30.49 -4.69
CA GLY A 105 1.14 -29.28 -3.94
C GLY A 105 1.43 -29.42 -2.44
N MET A 106 1.17 -30.59 -1.85
CA MET A 106 1.52 -30.86 -0.45
C MET A 106 3.04 -30.80 -0.23
N VAL A 107 3.83 -31.39 -1.13
CA VAL A 107 5.30 -31.32 -1.05
C VAL A 107 5.79 -29.88 -1.12
N LEU A 108 5.25 -29.08 -2.04
CA LEU A 108 5.63 -27.67 -2.18
C LEU A 108 5.28 -26.85 -0.92
N LEU A 109 4.08 -27.00 -0.38
CA LEU A 109 3.68 -26.32 0.85
C LEU A 109 4.47 -26.78 2.07
N ALA A 110 4.86 -28.06 2.12
CA ALA A 110 5.74 -28.57 3.16
C ALA A 110 7.12 -27.91 3.11
N LEU A 111 7.65 -27.62 1.91
CA LEU A 111 8.90 -26.87 1.77
C LEU A 111 8.75 -25.43 2.27
N TYR A 112 7.64 -24.76 1.97
CA TYR A 112 7.37 -23.41 2.51
C TYR A 112 7.24 -23.42 4.04
N TYR A 113 6.52 -24.40 4.57
CA TYR A 113 6.39 -24.56 6.02
C TYR A 113 7.74 -24.83 6.69
N LEU A 114 8.59 -25.66 6.07
CA LEU A 114 9.90 -25.98 6.60
C LEU A 114 10.88 -24.78 6.56
N ALA A 115 10.71 -23.87 5.60
CA ALA A 115 11.49 -22.63 5.53
C ALA A 115 11.13 -21.68 6.68
N HIS A 116 9.83 -21.58 7.00
CA HIS A 116 9.28 -20.62 7.98
C HIS A 116 8.16 -21.23 8.83
N PRO A 117 8.46 -22.13 9.77
CA PRO A 117 7.44 -22.67 10.65
C PRO A 117 7.14 -21.64 11.77
N PRO A 118 5.86 -21.45 12.15
CA PRO A 118 5.43 -20.42 13.10
C PRO A 118 5.74 -20.75 14.57
N LEU A 119 6.84 -21.45 14.84
CA LEU A 119 7.13 -22.06 16.13
C LEU A 119 7.81 -21.04 17.06
N PHE A 120 7.00 -20.49 17.98
CA PHE A 120 7.41 -19.66 19.13
C PHE A 120 8.21 -18.38 18.81
N THR A 121 8.33 -18.00 17.54
CA THR A 121 8.99 -16.78 17.09
C THR A 121 7.95 -15.83 16.47
N PRO A 122 7.99 -14.52 16.78
CA PRO A 122 7.21 -13.53 16.06
C PRO A 122 7.55 -13.66 14.56
N THR A 123 6.53 -13.82 13.72
CA THR A 123 6.72 -13.88 12.27
C THR A 123 7.45 -12.63 11.80
N ALA A 124 8.66 -12.80 11.27
CA ALA A 124 9.42 -11.72 10.66
C ALA A 124 8.69 -11.25 9.40
N GLY A 125 8.28 -9.97 9.37
CA GLY A 125 7.57 -9.34 8.26
C GLY A 125 6.12 -8.95 8.59
N VAL A 126 5.42 -8.36 7.62
CA VAL A 126 4.00 -7.99 7.73
C VAL A 126 3.17 -9.26 7.91
N ALA A 127 2.90 -9.64 9.16
CA ALA A 127 2.21 -10.88 9.46
C ALA A 127 0.73 -10.78 9.09
N GLU A 128 0.29 -11.57 8.11
CA GLU A 128 -1.14 -11.74 7.76
C GLU A 128 -1.97 -12.35 8.91
N GLY A 129 -1.34 -12.82 10.00
CA GLY A 129 -2.03 -13.33 11.19
C GLY A 129 -1.09 -13.87 12.27
N SER A 130 -1.65 -14.23 13.43
CA SER A 130 -0.94 -14.81 14.57
C SER A 130 -1.04 -16.33 14.57
N TYR A 131 0.06 -17.03 14.29
CA TYR A 131 0.10 -18.50 14.19
C TYR A 131 0.94 -19.11 15.32
N LEU A 132 0.49 -20.25 15.87
CA LEU A 132 1.24 -21.01 16.90
C LEU A 132 2.01 -22.20 16.32
N ILE A 133 1.33 -23.05 15.54
CA ILE A 133 1.92 -24.23 14.86
C ILE A 133 1.28 -24.38 13.48
N VAL A 134 -0.04 -24.21 13.42
CA VAL A 134 -0.83 -24.34 12.19
C VAL A 134 -0.94 -22.97 11.52
N ASN A 135 -0.30 -22.82 10.36
CA ASN A 135 -0.47 -21.67 9.47
C ASN A 135 -1.31 -22.05 8.23
N LYS A 136 -1.56 -21.07 7.34
CA LYS A 136 -2.33 -21.30 6.11
C LYS A 136 -1.80 -22.45 5.25
N ASN A 137 -0.47 -22.62 5.17
CA ASN A 137 0.16 -23.70 4.41
C ASN A 137 -0.25 -25.07 4.97
N VAL A 138 -0.27 -25.25 6.30
CA VAL A 138 -0.71 -26.51 6.93
C VAL A 138 -2.18 -26.78 6.66
N VAL A 139 -3.04 -25.77 6.78
CA VAL A 139 -4.47 -25.92 6.49
C VAL A 139 -4.71 -26.34 5.04
N GLU A 140 -3.99 -25.72 4.10
CA GLU A 140 -4.12 -26.04 2.68
C GLU A 140 -3.50 -27.40 2.33
N MET A 141 -2.42 -27.82 2.99
CA MET A 141 -1.90 -29.19 2.88
C MET A 141 -2.92 -30.23 3.34
N LEU A 142 -3.65 -29.98 4.44
CA LEU A 142 -4.70 -30.89 4.91
C LEU A 142 -5.87 -30.94 3.92
N ALA A 143 -6.24 -29.81 3.31
CA ALA A 143 -7.21 -29.76 2.23
C ALA A 143 -6.75 -30.60 1.02
N LEU A 144 -5.48 -30.48 0.62
CA LEU A 144 -4.89 -31.29 -0.45
C LEU A 144 -4.82 -32.78 -0.09
N LEU A 145 -4.57 -33.12 1.18
CA LEU A 145 -4.60 -34.52 1.65
C LEU A 145 -6.01 -35.10 1.49
N VAL A 146 -7.05 -34.34 1.82
CA VAL A 146 -8.44 -34.72 1.54
C VAL A 146 -8.65 -34.90 0.04
N VAL A 147 -8.20 -33.96 -0.80
CA VAL A 147 -8.30 -34.10 -2.26
C VAL A 147 -7.56 -35.36 -2.76
N ALA A 148 -6.35 -35.63 -2.27
CA ALA A 148 -5.52 -36.75 -2.69
C ALA A 148 -6.13 -38.11 -2.32
N THR A 149 -6.62 -38.25 -1.08
CA THR A 149 -7.20 -39.50 -0.54
C THR A 149 -8.59 -39.77 -1.10
N PHE A 150 -9.38 -38.73 -1.33
CA PHE A 150 -10.75 -38.84 -1.84
C PHE A 150 -10.85 -38.67 -3.37
N SER A 151 -9.73 -38.55 -4.10
CA SER A 151 -9.68 -38.42 -5.57
C SER A 151 -10.19 -39.66 -6.34
N GLN A 152 -11.51 -39.77 -6.53
CA GLN A 152 -12.11 -40.81 -7.39
C GLN A 152 -12.44 -40.37 -8.82
N GLY A 153 -11.94 -39.21 -9.27
CA GLY A 153 -11.98 -38.81 -10.68
C GLY A 153 -13.37 -38.77 -11.34
N ARG A 154 -14.46 -38.67 -10.56
CA ARG A 154 -15.83 -38.67 -11.11
C ARG A 154 -16.26 -37.30 -11.65
N LEU A 155 -15.67 -36.20 -11.16
CA LEU A 155 -15.97 -34.81 -11.52
C LEU A 155 -14.67 -34.05 -11.91
N GLY A 156 -14.03 -34.47 -13.00
CA GLY A 156 -12.80 -33.91 -13.56
C GLY A 156 -12.27 -34.70 -14.75
N LEU A 157 -11.26 -34.16 -15.45
CA LEU A 157 -10.70 -34.76 -16.68
C LEU A 157 -9.97 -36.11 -16.46
N ASP A 158 -9.60 -36.44 -15.22
CA ASP A 158 -9.01 -37.73 -14.82
C ASP A 158 -9.77 -38.95 -15.33
N ARG A 159 -11.09 -38.82 -15.48
CA ARG A 159 -11.96 -39.87 -16.01
C ARG A 159 -11.64 -40.23 -17.47
N TYR A 160 -11.37 -39.23 -18.29
CA TYR A 160 -11.09 -39.41 -19.72
C TYR A 160 -9.71 -40.07 -19.92
N LEU A 161 -8.70 -39.64 -19.14
CA LEU A 161 -7.36 -40.22 -19.18
C LEU A 161 -7.33 -41.70 -18.78
N ARG A 162 -8.13 -42.11 -17.77
CA ARG A 162 -8.26 -43.54 -17.41
C ARG A 162 -8.97 -44.36 -18.49
N THR A 163 -9.97 -43.78 -19.16
CA THR A 163 -10.74 -44.45 -20.21
C THR A 163 -9.86 -44.72 -21.44
N ILE A 164 -9.07 -43.74 -21.86
CA ILE A 164 -8.13 -43.85 -23.00
C ILE A 164 -7.04 -44.89 -22.72
N ARG A 165 -6.44 -44.89 -21.52
CA ARG A 165 -5.42 -45.87 -21.11
C ARG A 165 -5.98 -47.30 -20.98
N SER A 166 -7.26 -47.44 -20.64
CA SER A 166 -7.94 -48.75 -20.65
C SER A 166 -8.32 -49.22 -22.06
N TRP A 167 -8.47 -48.31 -23.02
CA TRP A 167 -8.81 -48.64 -24.40
C TRP A 167 -7.62 -49.25 -25.15
N SER A 168 -6.38 -48.77 -24.91
CA SER A 168 -5.16 -49.35 -25.49
C SER A 168 -4.84 -50.74 -24.91
N LEU A 169 -5.07 -50.96 -23.60
CA LEU A 169 -4.88 -52.27 -22.97
C LEU A 169 -6.00 -53.28 -23.30
N ARG A 170 -7.22 -52.82 -23.61
CA ARG A 170 -8.34 -53.67 -24.03
C ARG A 170 -8.30 -54.09 -25.50
N GLN A 171 -7.41 -53.53 -26.33
CA GLN A 171 -7.19 -54.07 -27.68
C GLN A 171 -6.41 -55.40 -27.66
N VAL A 172 -5.64 -55.66 -26.60
CA VAL A 172 -4.87 -56.91 -26.46
C VAL A 172 -5.73 -58.07 -25.89
N SER A 173 -6.75 -57.79 -25.07
CA SER A 173 -7.58 -58.82 -24.44
C SER A 173 -8.89 -59.15 -25.17
N ARG A 174 -9.29 -58.36 -26.18
CA ARG A 174 -10.51 -58.59 -26.99
C ARG A 174 -10.44 -59.77 -27.95
N TRP A 175 -9.26 -60.34 -28.20
CA TRP A 175 -9.12 -61.58 -28.97
C TRP A 175 -9.44 -62.85 -28.15
N ARG A 176 -9.45 -62.79 -26.81
CA ARG A 176 -9.59 -63.98 -25.95
C ARG A 176 -10.99 -64.22 -25.37
N LEU A 177 -11.88 -63.23 -25.41
CA LEU A 177 -13.21 -63.28 -24.76
C LEU A 177 -14.38 -63.29 -25.75
N ARG A 178 -14.14 -63.73 -27.00
CA ARG A 178 -15.19 -63.89 -28.03
C ARG A 178 -15.83 -65.29 -28.04
N TRP A 179 -15.51 -66.15 -27.06
CA TRP A 179 -15.92 -67.56 -27.04
C TRP A 179 -16.80 -67.97 -25.84
N GLN A 180 -17.17 -67.06 -24.95
CA GLN A 180 -18.01 -67.38 -23.78
C GLN A 180 -18.98 -66.24 -23.45
N SER A 181 -20.06 -66.11 -24.23
CA SER A 181 -21.34 -65.55 -23.77
C SER A 181 -22.38 -65.52 -24.90
N LYS A 182 -22.72 -66.70 -25.43
CA LYS A 182 -24.09 -66.95 -25.88
C LYS A 182 -24.83 -67.47 -24.65
N LEU A 183 -26.03 -66.94 -24.40
CA LEU A 183 -26.97 -67.21 -23.28
C LEU A 183 -26.87 -66.22 -22.12
N SER A 184 -27.71 -65.17 -22.19
CA SER A 184 -28.55 -64.65 -21.10
C SER A 184 -29.31 -63.41 -21.62
N GLU A 185 -30.63 -63.37 -21.44
CA GLU A 185 -31.56 -62.34 -21.91
C GLU A 185 -31.34 -60.96 -21.27
N PRO A 186 -31.77 -59.85 -21.93
CA PRO A 186 -31.51 -58.50 -21.45
C PRO A 186 -32.54 -58.08 -20.37
N ILE A 187 -32.05 -57.79 -19.17
CA ILE A 187 -32.76 -56.94 -18.21
C ILE A 187 -32.70 -55.51 -18.75
N SER A 188 -33.86 -54.85 -18.81
CA SER A 188 -34.02 -53.44 -19.21
C SER A 188 -33.11 -52.53 -18.38
N ALA A 189 -31.94 -52.21 -18.94
CA ALA A 189 -31.03 -51.21 -18.44
C ALA A 189 -31.31 -49.90 -19.18
N GLY A 190 -31.54 -48.82 -18.43
CA GLY A 190 -31.78 -47.50 -19.00
C GLY A 190 -30.74 -47.12 -20.06
N ASP A 191 -31.22 -46.39 -21.06
CA ASP A 191 -30.53 -46.07 -22.31
C ASP A 191 -29.03 -45.72 -22.11
N PRO A 192 -28.08 -46.58 -22.52
CA PRO A 192 -26.65 -46.44 -22.27
C PRO A 192 -26.08 -45.10 -22.74
N GLU A 193 -26.66 -44.52 -23.81
CA GLU A 193 -26.28 -43.21 -24.32
C GLU A 193 -26.59 -42.09 -23.32
N THR A 194 -27.74 -42.13 -22.65
CA THR A 194 -28.13 -41.08 -21.70
C THR A 194 -27.25 -41.08 -20.46
N LEU A 195 -26.85 -42.26 -19.98
CA LEU A 195 -25.88 -42.45 -18.90
C LEU A 195 -24.47 -42.00 -19.32
N ALA A 196 -24.03 -42.32 -20.54
CA ALA A 196 -22.75 -41.88 -21.08
C ALA A 196 -22.68 -40.35 -21.26
N ARG A 197 -23.72 -39.72 -21.82
CA ARG A 197 -23.82 -38.26 -22.00
C ARG A 197 -23.83 -37.52 -20.66
N ARG A 198 -24.63 -37.98 -19.69
CA ARG A 198 -24.65 -37.41 -18.32
C ARG A 198 -23.31 -37.55 -17.61
N GLN A 199 -22.61 -38.67 -17.81
CA GLN A 199 -21.28 -38.90 -17.25
C GLN A 199 -20.19 -38.07 -17.96
N ALA A 200 -20.34 -37.79 -19.26
CA ALA A 200 -19.45 -36.91 -20.01
C ALA A 200 -19.56 -35.46 -19.56
N LEU A 201 -20.79 -34.96 -19.37
CA LEU A 201 -21.08 -33.62 -18.84
C LEU A 201 -20.57 -33.44 -17.41
N ALA A 202 -20.66 -34.48 -16.57
CA ALA A 202 -20.12 -34.45 -15.20
C ALA A 202 -18.59 -34.26 -15.16
N GLY A 203 -17.87 -34.67 -16.20
CA GLY A 203 -16.42 -34.45 -16.34
C GLY A 203 -16.03 -33.02 -16.76
N LEU A 204 -17.00 -32.22 -17.23
CA LEU A 204 -16.80 -30.84 -17.71
C LEU A 204 -17.15 -29.77 -16.67
N VAL A 205 -17.58 -30.16 -15.47
CA VAL A 205 -17.95 -29.23 -14.38
C VAL A 205 -16.82 -28.26 -14.03
N SER A 206 -15.55 -28.63 -14.23
CA SER A 206 -14.38 -27.76 -14.00
C SER A 206 -14.16 -26.69 -15.07
N VAL A 207 -14.70 -26.87 -16.29
CA VAL A 207 -14.41 -25.98 -17.44
C VAL A 207 -14.98 -24.58 -17.25
N PRO A 208 -16.24 -24.39 -16.80
CA PRO A 208 -16.76 -23.05 -16.52
C PRO A 208 -15.97 -22.29 -15.45
N PHE A 209 -15.53 -22.97 -14.39
CA PHE A 209 -14.72 -22.35 -13.34
C PHE A 209 -13.31 -21.97 -13.82
N PHE A 210 -12.72 -22.80 -14.67
CA PHE A 210 -11.45 -22.46 -15.33
C PHE A 210 -11.60 -21.28 -16.30
N GLY A 211 -12.70 -21.22 -17.05
CA GLY A 211 -13.03 -20.05 -17.88
C GLY A 211 -13.20 -18.78 -17.04
N ALA A 212 -13.93 -18.87 -15.91
CA ALA A 212 -14.10 -17.77 -14.97
C ALA A 212 -12.77 -17.29 -14.37
N PHE A 213 -11.84 -18.21 -14.09
CA PHE A 213 -10.49 -17.90 -13.65
C PHE A 213 -9.71 -17.09 -14.69
N VAL A 214 -9.67 -17.57 -15.93
CA VAL A 214 -8.99 -16.86 -17.03
C VAL A 214 -9.59 -15.47 -17.19
N MET A 215 -10.92 -15.35 -17.20
CA MET A 215 -11.61 -14.06 -17.27
C MET A 215 -11.28 -13.13 -16.10
N ALA A 216 -11.26 -13.65 -14.86
CA ALA A 216 -10.90 -12.87 -13.67
C ALA A 216 -9.45 -12.35 -13.73
N VAL A 217 -8.52 -13.19 -14.18
CA VAL A 217 -7.11 -12.80 -14.38
C VAL A 217 -6.99 -11.73 -15.46
N LEU A 218 -7.70 -11.88 -16.60
CA LEU A 218 -7.71 -10.91 -17.69
C LEU A 218 -8.31 -9.57 -17.25
N LYS A 219 -9.45 -9.59 -16.56
CA LYS A 219 -10.12 -8.39 -16.04
C LYS A 219 -9.21 -7.64 -15.05
N LYS A 220 -8.60 -8.34 -14.09
CA LYS A 220 -7.68 -7.75 -13.12
C LYS A 220 -6.43 -7.13 -13.79
N ARG A 221 -6.08 -7.57 -14.99
CA ARG A 221 -4.94 -7.06 -15.78
C ARG A 221 -5.29 -5.91 -16.72
N GLY A 222 -6.55 -5.49 -16.78
CA GLY A 222 -6.99 -4.38 -17.64
C GLY A 222 -7.38 -4.80 -19.06
N TYR A 223 -7.72 -6.07 -19.28
CA TYR A 223 -8.42 -6.46 -20.50
C TYR A 223 -9.88 -6.01 -20.40
N GLU A 224 -10.21 -4.88 -21.02
CA GLU A 224 -11.57 -4.34 -21.12
C GLU A 224 -12.27 -4.88 -22.38
N SER A 225 -13.54 -5.26 -22.24
CA SER A 225 -14.38 -5.59 -23.41
C SER A 225 -14.57 -4.34 -24.28
N GLN A 226 -14.64 -4.51 -25.61
CA GLN A 226 -14.88 -3.40 -26.54
C GLN A 226 -16.21 -2.67 -26.25
N GLU A 227 -17.22 -3.36 -25.70
CA GLU A 227 -18.48 -2.75 -25.22
C GLU A 227 -18.28 -1.88 -23.96
N GLU A 228 -17.41 -2.30 -23.03
CA GLU A 228 -17.14 -1.60 -21.77
C GLU A 228 -16.43 -0.27 -22.04
N ARG A 229 -15.59 -0.21 -23.08
CA ARG A 229 -14.98 1.03 -23.61
C ARG A 229 -15.99 2.00 -24.23
N GLN A 230 -17.02 1.50 -24.91
CA GLN A 230 -18.08 2.35 -25.47
C GLN A 230 -19.00 2.93 -24.39
N LEU A 231 -19.23 2.18 -23.31
CA LEU A 231 -20.05 2.63 -22.18
C LEU A 231 -19.32 3.62 -21.27
N THR A 232 -18.00 3.48 -21.11
CA THR A 232 -17.19 4.43 -20.31
C THR A 232 -17.00 5.78 -21.00
N THR A 233 -17.05 5.85 -22.34
CA THR A 233 -17.02 7.13 -23.07
C THR A 233 -18.30 7.97 -22.97
N LEU A 234 -19.39 7.42 -22.42
CA LEU A 234 -20.71 8.08 -22.35
C LEU A 234 -21.17 8.43 -20.93
N ALA A 235 -20.36 8.15 -19.90
CA ALA A 235 -20.75 8.37 -18.51
C ALA A 235 -20.03 9.57 -17.89
N ASP A 236 -20.77 10.65 -17.65
CA ASP A 236 -20.37 11.77 -16.78
C ASP A 236 -20.39 11.31 -15.32
N GLY A 237 -19.30 10.68 -14.88
CA GLY A 237 -19.12 10.27 -13.49
C GLY A 237 -18.35 8.96 -13.38
N MET A 238 -17.06 9.06 -13.05
CA MET A 238 -16.26 7.90 -12.71
C MET A 238 -16.68 7.35 -11.34
N SER A 239 -17.52 6.31 -11.33
CA SER A 239 -17.69 5.40 -10.20
C SER A 239 -16.96 4.09 -10.52
N GLY A 240 -15.64 4.11 -10.31
CA GLY A 240 -14.80 2.93 -10.45
C GLY A 240 -13.89 2.81 -9.23
N ALA A 241 -14.25 1.94 -8.28
CA ALA A 241 -13.46 1.63 -7.08
C ALA A 241 -12.17 0.82 -7.38
N SER A 242 -11.58 1.02 -8.55
CA SER A 242 -10.32 0.41 -8.97
C SER A 242 -9.63 1.33 -9.98
N MET A 243 -9.46 2.60 -9.62
CA MET A 243 -8.32 3.32 -10.19
C MET A 243 -7.08 2.52 -9.79
N LYS A 244 -6.34 1.99 -10.77
CA LYS A 244 -4.92 1.72 -10.53
C LYS A 244 -4.34 3.07 -10.16
N VAL A 245 -4.14 3.29 -8.87
CA VAL A 245 -3.54 4.54 -8.43
C VAL A 245 -2.07 4.40 -8.75
N ASP A 246 -1.66 5.08 -9.81
CA ASP A 246 -0.28 5.10 -10.30
C ASP A 246 0.48 6.07 -9.41
N TRP A 247 0.89 5.60 -8.23
CA TRP A 247 1.66 6.40 -7.29
C TRP A 247 3.07 6.60 -7.81
N SER A 248 3.59 7.81 -7.72
CA SER A 248 4.97 8.06 -8.08
C SER A 248 5.91 7.33 -7.12
N THR A 249 6.74 6.44 -7.65
CA THR A 249 7.76 5.71 -6.87
C THR A 249 9.12 6.40 -6.98
N LEU A 250 10.06 6.06 -6.10
CA LEU A 250 11.41 6.63 -6.14
C LEU A 250 12.13 6.48 -7.48
N ASP A 251 11.80 5.46 -8.28
CA ASP A 251 12.35 5.26 -9.63
C ASP A 251 11.94 6.38 -10.61
N GLN A 252 10.87 7.11 -10.29
CA GLN A 252 10.36 8.24 -11.08
C GLN A 252 10.84 9.59 -10.55
N LEU A 253 11.66 9.62 -9.49
CA LEU A 253 12.25 10.84 -8.98
C LEU A 253 13.23 11.43 -10.02
N LYS A 254 13.00 12.69 -10.40
CA LYS A 254 13.82 13.36 -11.42
C LYS A 254 15.18 13.81 -10.89
N ASP A 255 15.22 14.35 -9.67
CA ASP A 255 16.42 14.83 -8.96
C ASP A 255 16.10 15.05 -7.47
N GLN A 256 17.07 15.52 -6.69
CA GLN A 256 16.88 15.95 -5.30
C GLN A 256 16.26 17.36 -5.23
N VAL A 257 15.30 17.57 -4.33
CA VAL A 257 14.70 18.89 -4.08
C VAL A 257 15.79 19.90 -3.68
N PRO A 258 15.88 21.08 -4.34
CA PRO A 258 16.85 22.11 -3.98
C PRO A 258 16.65 22.66 -2.57
N SER A 259 17.73 23.15 -1.98
CA SER A 259 17.73 23.77 -0.65
C SER A 259 17.88 25.31 -0.71
N GLY A 260 17.59 25.95 0.41
CA GLY A 260 17.93 27.33 0.76
C GLY A 260 18.39 27.39 2.21
N LYS A 261 18.75 28.56 2.72
CA LYS A 261 19.22 28.71 4.10
C LYS A 261 18.43 29.74 4.89
N ILE A 262 18.07 29.37 6.12
CA ILE A 262 17.65 30.33 7.14
C ILE A 262 18.76 30.37 8.17
N LYS A 263 19.51 31.49 8.19
CA LYS A 263 20.76 31.63 8.95
C LYS A 263 21.72 30.47 8.62
N GLN A 264 22.08 29.67 9.61
CA GLN A 264 22.99 28.52 9.48
C GLN A 264 22.30 27.22 9.04
N VAL A 265 20.97 27.17 9.01
CA VAL A 265 20.21 25.94 8.79
C VAL A 265 19.87 25.80 7.31
N GLU A 266 20.28 24.69 6.70
CA GLU A 266 19.97 24.37 5.31
C GLU A 266 18.67 23.57 5.21
N LEU A 267 17.71 24.09 4.48
CA LEU A 267 16.34 23.61 4.44
C LEU A 267 15.91 23.38 2.99
N SER A 268 15.18 22.29 2.72
CA SER A 268 14.61 22.04 1.40
C SER A 268 13.55 23.08 1.04
N ARG A 269 13.53 23.55 -0.21
CA ARG A 269 12.58 24.55 -0.72
C ARG A 269 11.12 24.14 -0.53
N VAL A 270 10.86 22.82 -0.45
CA VAL A 270 9.61 22.24 0.06
C VAL A 270 9.89 21.51 1.35
N MET A 271 9.10 21.81 2.38
CA MET A 271 9.14 21.19 3.71
C MET A 271 7.85 20.42 3.95
N MET A 272 7.95 19.30 4.65
CA MET A 272 6.81 18.46 4.97
C MET A 272 5.99 19.04 6.13
N GLY A 273 4.67 19.14 5.98
CA GLY A 273 3.76 19.58 7.05
C GLY A 273 3.27 18.41 7.89
N GLY A 274 3.60 18.39 9.18
CA GLY A 274 3.30 17.27 10.08
C GLY A 274 1.88 17.22 10.66
N ASN A 275 0.95 18.10 10.24
CA ASN A 275 -0.43 18.07 10.77
C ASN A 275 -1.14 16.73 10.52
N LEU A 276 -0.93 16.14 9.34
CA LEU A 276 -1.47 14.82 8.99
C LEU A 276 -0.92 13.73 9.92
N MET A 277 0.38 13.77 10.23
CA MET A 277 1.03 12.84 11.15
C MET A 277 0.53 12.99 12.59
N ASN A 278 0.08 14.18 12.98
CA ASN A 278 -0.58 14.44 14.28
C ASN A 278 -2.06 14.03 14.30
N GLY A 279 -2.58 13.48 13.20
CA GLY A 279 -3.99 13.09 13.13
C GLY A 279 -4.96 14.29 13.05
N VAL A 280 -4.49 15.42 12.53
CA VAL A 280 -5.28 16.66 12.35
C VAL A 280 -5.37 16.96 10.87
N ALA A 281 -6.59 17.03 10.34
CA ALA A 281 -6.83 17.50 8.99
C ALA A 281 -7.92 18.55 8.93
N HIS A 282 -7.77 19.39 7.91
CA HIS A 282 -8.76 20.35 7.51
C HIS A 282 -9.67 19.68 6.50
N ALA A 283 -10.83 19.22 6.99
CA ALA A 283 -11.74 18.37 6.24
C ALA A 283 -13.16 18.92 6.20
N ARG A 284 -13.32 20.23 6.51
CA ARG A 284 -14.63 20.92 6.53
C ARG A 284 -15.61 20.18 7.45
N ASP A 285 -16.63 19.55 6.89
CA ASP A 285 -17.70 18.82 7.58
C ASP A 285 -17.49 17.29 7.63
N LEU A 286 -16.38 16.77 7.09
CA LEU A 286 -16.07 15.33 7.11
C LEU A 286 -15.49 14.89 8.45
N ILE A 287 -16.36 14.71 9.45
CA ILE A 287 -16.00 14.39 10.85
C ILE A 287 -15.21 13.08 11.04
N TYR A 288 -15.17 12.19 10.03
CA TYR A 288 -14.43 10.92 10.10
C TYR A 288 -12.96 11.04 9.70
N VAL A 289 -12.56 12.12 9.01
CA VAL A 289 -11.24 12.21 8.37
C VAL A 289 -10.10 12.17 9.39
N SER A 290 -10.25 12.83 10.54
CA SER A 290 -9.24 12.76 11.61
C SER A 290 -9.05 11.34 12.14
N LYS A 291 -10.12 10.52 12.21
CA LYS A 291 -10.01 9.10 12.61
C LYS A 291 -9.29 8.28 11.55
N LEU A 292 -9.62 8.50 10.27
CA LEU A 292 -8.95 7.84 9.14
C LEU A 292 -7.45 8.14 9.14
N ILE A 293 -7.08 9.41 9.32
CA ILE A 293 -5.68 9.84 9.30
C ILE A 293 -4.89 9.27 10.46
N ARG A 294 -5.48 9.19 11.66
CA ARG A 294 -4.86 8.55 12.82
C ARG A 294 -4.70 7.05 12.65
N ALA A 295 -5.63 6.40 11.96
CA ALA A 295 -5.54 4.98 11.64
C ALA A 295 -4.49 4.70 10.54
N TYR A 296 -4.25 5.68 9.66
CA TYR A 296 -3.30 5.58 8.58
C TYR A 296 -1.85 5.85 9.03
N HIS A 297 -1.64 6.91 9.82
CA HIS A 297 -0.31 7.31 10.28
C HIS A 297 0.05 6.61 11.59
N ASP A 298 0.44 5.34 11.47
CA ASP A 298 1.20 4.67 12.53
C ASP A 298 2.69 5.05 12.48
N ARG A 299 3.44 4.57 13.47
CA ARG A 299 4.88 4.82 13.61
C ARG A 299 5.66 4.42 12.34
N ASP A 300 5.40 3.23 11.81
CA ASP A 300 6.19 2.68 10.71
C ASP A 300 5.85 3.40 9.40
N LYS A 301 4.59 3.77 9.20
CA LYS A 301 4.14 4.58 8.07
C LYS A 301 4.75 5.98 8.11
N ILE A 302 4.84 6.60 9.29
CA ILE A 302 5.51 7.90 9.44
C ILE A 302 7.00 7.77 9.11
N PHE A 303 7.67 6.71 9.57
CA PHE A 303 9.08 6.46 9.27
C PHE A 303 9.32 6.22 7.78
N GLU A 304 8.45 5.46 7.12
CA GLU A 304 8.48 5.26 5.66
C GLU A 304 8.34 6.60 4.93
N THR A 305 7.40 7.44 5.36
CA THR A 305 7.17 8.77 4.78
C THR A 305 8.41 9.67 4.93
N PHE A 306 9.06 9.65 6.10
CA PHE A 306 10.29 10.40 6.33
C PHE A 306 11.46 9.91 5.48
N ARG A 307 11.68 8.59 5.37
CA ARG A 307 12.73 8.04 4.49
C ARG A 307 12.48 8.42 3.03
N LEU A 308 11.23 8.38 2.60
CA LEU A 308 10.85 8.77 1.25
C LEU A 308 11.12 10.25 0.99
N ALA A 309 10.78 11.13 1.95
CA ALA A 309 11.10 12.55 1.88
C ALA A 309 12.62 12.80 1.79
N GLU A 310 13.41 12.15 2.66
CA GLU A 310 14.86 12.27 2.63
C GLU A 310 15.46 11.79 1.31
N ALA A 311 14.96 10.68 0.76
CA ALA A 311 15.36 10.16 -0.54
C ALA A 311 14.99 11.10 -1.70
N CYS A 312 13.99 11.97 -1.52
CA CYS A 312 13.63 13.02 -2.47
C CYS A 312 14.38 14.35 -2.25
N GLY A 313 15.24 14.45 -1.23
CA GLY A 313 15.93 15.69 -0.85
C GLY A 313 15.10 16.64 0.01
N ILE A 314 13.89 16.22 0.42
CA ILE A 314 13.09 16.92 1.43
C ILE A 314 13.70 16.63 2.79
N ASN A 315 14.38 17.61 3.36
CA ASN A 315 15.22 17.41 4.54
C ASN A 315 14.58 17.92 5.84
N THR A 316 13.37 18.46 5.79
CA THR A 316 12.74 19.15 6.92
C THR A 316 11.25 18.85 7.04
N VAL A 317 10.80 18.57 8.26
CA VAL A 317 9.39 18.52 8.66
C VAL A 317 9.06 19.69 9.60
N ILE A 318 7.97 20.41 9.32
CA ILE A 318 7.39 21.41 10.22
C ILE A 318 6.22 20.77 10.95
N THR A 319 6.28 20.68 12.27
CA THR A 319 5.22 20.02 13.04
C THR A 319 5.10 20.55 14.47
N ASN A 320 4.01 20.14 15.12
CA ASN A 320 3.74 20.46 16.51
C ASN A 320 4.77 19.76 17.42
N PRO A 321 5.20 20.41 18.51
CA PRO A 321 6.11 19.80 19.49
C PRO A 321 5.71 18.38 19.91
N ILE A 322 4.42 18.03 19.91
CA ILE A 322 3.94 16.69 20.25
C ILE A 322 4.53 15.55 19.38
N LEU A 323 4.97 15.83 18.16
CA LEU A 323 5.61 14.84 17.29
C LEU A 323 7.13 14.71 17.55
N GLY A 324 7.70 15.57 18.41
CA GLY A 324 9.12 15.56 18.77
C GLY A 324 9.64 14.18 19.18
N PRO A 325 8.97 13.45 20.10
CA PRO A 325 9.38 12.09 20.48
C PRO A 325 9.40 11.10 19.31
N MET A 326 8.47 11.21 18.36
CA MET A 326 8.43 10.34 17.19
C MET A 326 9.57 10.63 16.21
N ILE A 327 10.00 11.90 16.12
CA ILE A 327 11.16 12.29 15.31
C ILE A 327 12.45 11.82 15.97
N VAL A 328 12.58 11.96 17.30
CA VAL A 328 13.72 11.41 18.07
C VAL A 328 13.81 9.90 17.88
N ASP A 329 12.69 9.19 17.98
CA ASP A 329 12.62 7.75 17.73
C ASP A 329 13.01 7.39 16.27
N TYR A 330 12.66 8.24 15.30
CA TYR A 330 13.11 8.07 13.91
C TYR A 330 14.63 8.23 13.76
N TRP A 331 15.25 9.16 14.48
CA TRP A 331 16.71 9.31 14.49
C TRP A 331 17.42 8.13 15.18
N GLU A 332 16.93 7.73 16.35
CA GLU A 332 17.56 6.69 17.17
C GLU A 332 17.34 5.28 16.62
N ASN A 333 16.12 4.98 16.18
CA ASN A 333 15.71 3.62 15.79
C ASN A 333 15.34 3.50 14.31
N GLY A 334 14.99 4.61 13.65
CA GLY A 334 14.65 4.63 12.23
C GLY A 334 15.86 4.80 11.29
N GLY A 335 16.98 5.31 11.82
CA GLY A 335 18.23 5.57 11.10
C GLY A 335 18.20 6.80 10.19
N GLY A 336 17.17 7.64 10.31
CA GLY A 336 17.04 8.84 9.49
C GLY A 336 17.65 10.09 10.11
N LYS A 337 17.60 11.19 9.37
CA LYS A 337 18.25 12.47 9.66
C LYS A 337 17.37 13.70 9.36
N ILE A 338 16.08 13.51 9.14
CA ILE A 338 15.15 14.59 8.79
C ILE A 338 15.17 15.65 9.89
N GLN A 339 15.31 16.91 9.50
CA GLN A 339 15.33 18.03 10.42
C GLN A 339 13.91 18.37 10.87
N PHE A 340 13.81 18.89 12.09
CA PHE A 340 12.53 19.27 12.69
C PHE A 340 12.46 20.78 12.92
N MET A 341 11.44 21.44 12.35
CA MET A 341 11.07 22.82 12.72
C MET A 341 9.80 22.81 13.56
N SER A 342 9.85 23.43 14.74
CA SER A 342 8.74 23.37 15.70
C SER A 342 7.76 24.54 15.57
N GLN A 343 6.47 24.22 15.47
CA GLN A 343 5.37 25.19 15.60
C GLN A 343 5.00 25.34 17.09
N CYS A 344 5.66 26.27 17.78
CA CYS A 344 5.46 26.47 19.22
C CYS A 344 4.12 27.14 19.51
N GLN A 345 3.44 26.67 20.56
CA GLN A 345 2.09 27.11 20.90
C GLN A 345 1.87 27.09 22.42
N GLY A 346 1.00 27.98 22.92
CA GLY A 346 0.56 27.96 24.32
C GLY A 346 -0.71 28.79 24.51
N ARG A 347 -1.49 28.48 25.56
CA ARG A 347 -2.67 29.30 25.91
C ARG A 347 -2.28 30.54 26.70
N ASP A 348 -1.21 30.43 27.47
CA ASP A 348 -0.61 31.48 28.27
C ASP A 348 0.92 31.50 28.09
N LYS A 349 1.58 32.41 28.83
CA LYS A 349 3.03 32.60 28.80
C LYS A 349 3.80 31.33 29.16
N GLN A 350 3.39 30.63 30.22
CA GLN A 350 4.15 29.50 30.74
C GLN A 350 4.08 28.33 29.76
N GLU A 351 2.88 27.96 29.33
CA GLU A 351 2.69 26.89 28.35
C GLU A 351 3.46 27.15 27.04
N PHE A 352 3.49 28.41 26.60
CA PHE A 352 4.18 28.80 25.40
C PHE A 352 5.71 28.67 25.52
N LEU A 353 6.29 29.19 26.61
CA LEU A 353 7.74 29.08 26.85
C LEU A 353 8.17 27.63 27.11
N ASP A 354 7.32 26.83 27.74
CA ASP A 354 7.54 25.39 27.94
C ASP A 354 7.48 24.66 26.59
N SER A 355 6.54 25.00 25.71
CA SER A 355 6.47 24.46 24.35
C SER A 355 7.74 24.74 23.54
N ILE A 356 8.32 25.93 23.69
CA ILE A 356 9.59 26.29 23.04
C ILE A 356 10.73 25.45 23.62
N SER A 357 10.87 25.42 24.95
CA SER A 357 11.94 24.66 25.62
C SER A 357 11.87 23.18 25.27
N TYR A 358 10.68 22.58 25.34
CA TYR A 358 10.43 21.21 24.94
C TYR A 358 10.86 20.92 23.50
N SER A 359 10.59 21.84 22.58
CA SER A 359 10.97 21.68 21.17
C SER A 359 12.49 21.67 20.98
N ILE A 360 13.20 22.56 21.67
CA ILE A 360 14.65 22.65 21.65
C ILE A 360 15.27 21.38 22.26
N ASP A 361 14.74 20.91 23.38
CA ASP A 361 15.21 19.70 24.07
C ASP A 361 15.05 18.44 23.21
N HIS A 362 14.11 18.44 22.26
CA HIS A 362 13.89 17.36 21.28
C HIS A 362 14.57 17.63 19.92
N GLY A 363 15.53 18.54 19.86
CA GLY A 363 16.40 18.73 18.69
C GLY A 363 15.78 19.53 17.55
N ALA A 364 14.80 20.40 17.81
CA ALA A 364 14.29 21.31 16.77
C ALA A 364 15.43 22.20 16.22
N CYS A 365 15.63 22.17 14.91
CA CYS A 365 16.64 22.97 14.21
C CYS A 365 16.25 24.45 14.07
N ALA A 366 14.96 24.76 14.14
CA ALA A 366 14.38 26.09 14.19
C ALA A 366 13.00 26.04 14.87
N ALA A 367 12.53 27.17 15.37
CA ALA A 367 11.24 27.27 16.06
C ALA A 367 10.53 28.56 15.69
N TYR A 368 9.20 28.56 15.75
CA TYR A 368 8.41 29.76 15.47
C TYR A 368 7.12 29.79 16.27
N VAL A 369 6.55 30.99 16.43
CA VAL A 369 5.21 31.16 17.02
C VAL A 369 4.17 30.68 16.01
N GLN A 370 3.39 29.64 16.35
CA GLN A 370 2.37 29.09 15.45
C GLN A 370 1.39 30.16 14.98
N GLY A 371 0.99 30.13 13.71
CA GLY A 371 0.12 31.14 13.10
C GLY A 371 -1.15 31.46 13.89
N ALA A 372 -1.96 30.45 14.24
CA ALA A 372 -3.21 30.68 14.97
C ALA A 372 -2.98 31.19 16.40
N VAL A 373 -1.82 30.88 16.99
CA VAL A 373 -1.42 31.37 18.31
C VAL A 373 -0.99 32.84 18.24
N ALA A 374 -0.17 33.21 17.25
CA ALA A 374 0.21 34.59 17.02
C ALA A 374 -1.02 35.47 16.72
N ASP A 375 -1.92 35.00 15.84
CA ASP A 375 -3.19 35.66 15.52
C ASP A 375 -3.99 35.93 16.82
N ARG A 376 -4.03 34.94 17.72
CA ARG A 376 -4.73 35.02 19.00
C ARG A 376 -4.06 36.00 19.98
N TYR A 377 -2.74 35.95 20.13
CA TYR A 377 -2.01 36.86 21.01
C TYR A 377 -2.21 38.31 20.60
N VAL A 378 -2.07 38.60 19.30
CA VAL A 378 -2.32 39.94 18.78
C VAL A 378 -3.77 40.38 19.01
N SER A 379 -4.76 39.50 18.75
CA SER A 379 -6.17 39.84 18.97
C SER A 379 -6.55 40.14 20.43
N ARG A 380 -5.78 39.62 21.40
CA ARG A 380 -6.00 39.79 22.85
C ARG A 380 -5.19 40.94 23.45
N GLY A 381 -4.29 41.54 22.67
CA GLY A 381 -3.33 42.53 23.16
C GLY A 381 -2.10 41.94 23.84
N ASP A 382 -1.91 40.62 23.78
CA ASP A 382 -0.78 39.89 24.37
C ASP A 382 0.43 39.80 23.41
N ILE A 383 0.63 40.80 22.56
CA ILE A 383 1.65 40.79 21.50
C ILE A 383 3.08 40.60 22.05
N ASP A 384 3.36 41.10 23.25
CA ASP A 384 4.65 40.97 23.92
C ASP A 384 5.07 39.51 24.15
N LEU A 385 4.12 38.57 24.22
CA LEU A 385 4.43 37.14 24.32
C LEU A 385 5.19 36.63 23.09
N ILE A 386 4.92 37.19 21.91
CA ILE A 386 5.63 36.84 20.68
C ILE A 386 7.11 37.23 20.82
N GLY A 387 7.38 38.43 21.33
CA GLY A 387 8.74 38.91 21.60
C GLY A 387 9.50 38.01 22.57
N LEU A 388 8.88 37.63 23.69
CA LEU A 388 9.46 36.68 24.65
C LEU A 388 9.77 35.31 24.01
N GLY A 389 8.90 34.85 23.10
CA GLY A 389 9.14 33.62 22.34
C GLY A 389 10.37 33.72 21.45
N LEU A 390 10.49 34.82 20.69
CA LEU A 390 11.66 35.07 19.83
C LEU A 390 12.96 35.12 20.64
N GLU A 391 12.97 35.82 21.77
CA GLU A 391 14.12 35.89 22.67
C GLU A 391 14.52 34.50 23.18
N ARG A 392 13.54 33.69 23.61
CA ARG A 392 13.79 32.33 24.12
C ARG A 392 14.38 31.41 23.05
N MET A 393 13.88 31.47 21.82
CA MET A 393 14.39 30.69 20.68
C MET A 393 15.83 31.10 20.34
N ARG A 394 16.11 32.41 20.28
CA ARG A 394 17.46 32.93 20.02
C ARG A 394 18.46 32.59 21.11
N ALA A 395 18.03 32.64 22.37
CA ALA A 395 18.87 32.25 23.51
C ALA A 395 19.32 30.78 23.42
N ALA A 396 18.55 29.93 22.73
CA ALA A 396 18.91 28.55 22.45
C ALA A 396 19.73 28.36 21.15
N GLY A 397 20.01 29.43 20.41
CA GLY A 397 20.84 29.41 19.20
C GLY A 397 20.14 28.89 17.95
N VAL A 398 18.81 28.74 17.98
CA VAL A 398 18.02 28.29 16.82
C VAL A 398 17.34 29.48 16.12
N PRO A 399 17.16 29.46 14.78
CA PRO A 399 16.40 30.48 14.08
C PRO A 399 14.98 30.62 14.63
N ALA A 400 14.55 31.86 14.85
CA ALA A 400 13.30 32.22 15.50
C ALA A 400 12.32 32.88 14.50
N GLY A 401 11.16 32.27 14.29
CA GLY A 401 10.16 32.77 13.33
C GLY A 401 8.85 33.25 13.95
N ILE A 402 8.05 33.94 13.15
CA ILE A 402 6.64 34.26 13.46
C ILE A 402 5.75 33.73 12.34
N GLY A 403 4.74 32.94 12.71
CA GLY A 403 3.67 32.53 11.82
C GLY A 403 2.43 33.41 11.95
N ALA A 404 1.59 33.50 10.91
CA ALA A 404 0.25 34.08 11.01
C ALA A 404 -0.69 33.54 9.91
N HIS A 405 -2.01 33.53 10.18
CA HIS A 405 -3.02 33.38 9.12
C HIS A 405 -3.44 34.74 8.56
N TYR A 406 -3.59 35.74 9.44
CA TYR A 406 -4.04 37.07 9.03
C TYR A 406 -2.87 37.99 8.69
N LEU A 407 -3.02 38.83 7.65
CA LEU A 407 -2.00 39.82 7.29
C LEU A 407 -1.79 40.83 8.43
N ARG A 408 -2.88 41.32 9.05
CA ARG A 408 -2.82 42.26 10.18
C ARG A 408 -1.86 41.83 11.30
N THR A 409 -1.76 40.54 11.57
CA THR A 409 -0.91 40.01 12.64
C THR A 409 0.56 40.19 12.31
N ILE A 410 0.94 39.97 11.05
CA ILE A 410 2.30 40.24 10.55
C ILE A 410 2.59 41.75 10.62
N VAL A 411 1.66 42.58 10.13
CA VAL A 411 1.81 44.04 10.13
C VAL A 411 2.01 44.57 11.54
N GLN A 412 1.18 44.14 12.50
CA GLN A 412 1.30 44.57 13.89
C GLN A 412 2.61 44.07 14.55
N CYS A 413 3.06 42.85 14.25
CA CYS A 413 4.37 42.38 14.70
C CYS A 413 5.51 43.26 14.14
N HIS A 414 5.42 43.66 12.88
CA HIS A 414 6.40 44.55 12.25
C HIS A 414 6.38 45.97 12.85
N GLU A 415 5.20 46.57 13.02
CA GLU A 415 5.01 47.88 13.65
C GLU A 415 5.49 47.91 15.10
N HIS A 416 5.35 46.79 15.81
CA HIS A 416 5.88 46.61 17.16
C HIS A 416 7.40 46.42 17.20
N GLY A 417 8.07 46.35 16.05
CA GLY A 417 9.52 46.26 15.93
C GLY A 417 10.08 44.85 16.07
N PHE A 418 9.27 43.81 15.93
CA PHE A 418 9.78 42.43 15.90
C PHE A 418 10.52 42.16 14.59
N ASP A 419 11.73 41.62 14.70
CA ASP A 419 12.61 41.27 13.59
C ASP A 419 12.91 39.75 13.60
N PRO A 420 11.98 38.87 13.20
CA PRO A 420 12.21 37.42 13.23
C PRO A 420 13.27 37.00 12.19
N ASP A 421 13.82 35.80 12.31
CA ASP A 421 14.76 35.26 11.31
C ASP A 421 14.05 34.78 10.05
N PHE A 422 12.74 34.50 10.14
CA PHE A 422 11.86 34.16 9.02
C PHE A 422 10.39 34.40 9.37
N TRP A 423 9.55 34.55 8.36
CA TRP A 423 8.11 34.64 8.50
C TRP A 423 7.43 33.40 7.95
N MET A 424 6.29 33.00 8.53
CA MET A 424 5.45 31.91 8.01
C MET A 424 4.01 32.40 7.77
N LYS A 425 3.54 32.38 6.52
CA LYS A 425 2.26 33.01 6.15
C LYS A 425 1.43 32.15 5.22
N THR A 426 0.12 32.15 5.43
CA THR A 426 -0.81 31.53 4.49
C THR A 426 -0.81 32.28 3.16
N LEU A 427 -0.66 31.56 2.05
CA LEU A 427 -0.57 32.17 0.72
C LEU A 427 -1.19 31.28 -0.36
N HIS A 428 -2.41 31.59 -0.80
CA HIS A 428 -3.08 30.94 -1.93
C HIS A 428 -4.12 31.87 -2.55
N HIS A 429 -4.40 31.69 -3.85
CA HIS A 429 -5.49 32.37 -4.54
C HIS A 429 -6.85 31.77 -4.17
N HIS A 430 -7.96 32.44 -4.54
CA HIS A 430 -9.33 31.95 -4.27
C HIS A 430 -9.98 31.20 -5.44
N ASN A 431 -9.25 30.94 -6.52
CA ASN A 431 -9.74 30.25 -7.72
C ASN A 431 -9.97 28.74 -7.49
N TYR A 432 -10.86 28.37 -6.58
CA TYR A 432 -11.36 27.02 -6.35
C TYR A 432 -12.80 27.08 -5.81
N TRP A 433 -13.66 26.15 -6.22
CA TRP A 433 -15.11 26.25 -6.05
C TRP A 433 -15.58 26.40 -4.59
N SER A 434 -14.81 25.86 -3.63
CA SER A 434 -15.15 25.93 -2.21
C SER A 434 -14.68 27.19 -1.51
N ALA A 435 -13.94 28.09 -2.17
CA ALA A 435 -13.49 29.34 -1.58
C ALA A 435 -14.70 30.25 -1.31
N ARG A 436 -14.99 30.50 -0.04
CA ARG A 436 -16.08 31.39 0.39
C ARG A 436 -15.63 32.25 1.56
N MET A 437 -15.85 33.56 1.44
CA MET A 437 -15.42 34.58 2.40
C MET A 437 -16.50 34.98 3.41
N ASP A 438 -17.77 34.75 3.07
CA ASP A 438 -18.92 35.11 3.90
C ASP A 438 -18.91 34.38 5.25
N LYS A 439 -18.56 33.09 5.23
CA LYS A 439 -18.36 32.28 6.43
C LYS A 439 -17.28 31.24 6.19
N GLN A 440 -16.21 31.34 6.99
CA GLN A 440 -15.11 30.40 6.94
C GLN A 440 -15.55 29.06 7.54
N HIS A 441 -15.72 28.08 6.67
CA HIS A 441 -16.04 26.69 7.00
C HIS A 441 -14.82 25.80 6.74
N ASP A 442 -13.67 26.24 7.24
CA ASP A 442 -12.40 25.55 7.04
C ASP A 442 -12.07 25.36 5.53
N ASN A 443 -12.42 26.38 4.74
CA ASN A 443 -12.37 26.37 3.28
C ASN A 443 -11.46 27.47 2.71
N ILE A 444 -10.96 28.38 3.54
CA ILE A 444 -10.06 29.46 3.17
C ILE A 444 -9.17 29.83 4.36
N TRP A 445 -7.91 30.13 4.10
CA TRP A 445 -6.94 30.54 5.15
C TRP A 445 -6.09 31.75 4.76
N CYS A 446 -6.20 32.24 3.53
CA CYS A 446 -5.54 33.45 3.04
C CYS A 446 -6.63 34.40 2.54
N GLU A 447 -7.05 35.35 3.37
CA GLU A 447 -8.16 36.26 3.04
C GLU A 447 -7.74 37.35 2.05
N GLU A 448 -6.54 37.88 2.23
CA GLU A 448 -6.01 39.07 1.56
C GLU A 448 -4.72 38.70 0.81
N PRO A 449 -4.77 37.83 -0.23
CA PRO A 449 -3.56 37.35 -0.88
C PRO A 449 -2.79 38.47 -1.57
N ASP A 450 -3.46 39.40 -2.25
CA ASP A 450 -2.78 40.46 -3.02
C ASP A 450 -2.08 41.46 -2.09
N GLU A 451 -2.73 41.85 -1.00
CA GLU A 451 -2.15 42.70 0.05
C GLU A 451 -1.03 41.98 0.78
N THR A 452 -1.19 40.66 1.05
CA THR A 452 -0.12 39.84 1.64
C THR A 452 1.10 39.84 0.73
N ILE A 453 0.92 39.65 -0.58
CA ILE A 453 2.01 39.62 -1.56
C ILE A 453 2.68 40.99 -1.67
N ALA A 454 1.91 42.08 -1.62
CA ALA A 454 2.46 43.43 -1.61
C ALA A 454 3.36 43.64 -0.37
N PHE A 455 2.88 43.29 0.81
CA PHE A 455 3.64 43.43 2.06
C PHE A 455 4.89 42.53 2.10
N MET A 456 4.80 41.30 1.59
CA MET A 456 5.95 40.38 1.51
C MET A 456 7.14 40.95 0.73
N LYS A 457 6.91 41.86 -0.24
CA LYS A 457 7.99 42.51 -1.02
C LYS A 457 8.83 43.47 -0.21
N GLU A 458 8.25 44.06 0.82
CA GLU A 458 8.90 45.09 1.65
C GLU A 458 9.79 44.45 2.72
N MET A 459 9.58 43.15 2.99
CA MET A 459 10.24 42.44 4.09
C MET A 459 11.51 41.71 3.62
N PRO A 460 12.69 42.00 4.23
CA PRO A 460 13.97 41.40 3.83
C PRO A 460 14.14 39.95 4.32
N GLN A 461 13.36 39.52 5.31
CA GLN A 461 13.45 38.18 5.88
C GLN A 461 12.84 37.13 4.93
N PRO A 462 13.31 35.88 4.98
CA PRO A 462 12.75 34.82 4.17
C PRO A 462 11.32 34.43 4.59
N TRP A 463 10.53 34.00 3.61
CA TRP A 463 9.14 33.58 3.81
C TRP A 463 8.94 32.08 3.60
N ILE A 464 8.29 31.45 4.56
CA ILE A 464 7.75 30.09 4.45
C ILE A 464 6.24 30.19 4.20
N ALA A 465 5.79 29.90 2.99
CA ALA A 465 4.37 29.89 2.67
C ALA A 465 3.71 28.56 3.09
N PHE A 466 2.57 28.62 3.77
CA PHE A 466 1.81 27.43 4.16
C PHE A 466 0.33 27.53 3.74
N LYS A 467 -0.41 26.43 3.84
CA LYS A 467 -1.79 26.32 3.30
C LYS A 467 -1.88 26.66 1.80
N ILE A 468 -0.79 26.53 1.06
CA ILE A 468 -0.72 26.93 -0.35
C ILE A 468 -1.63 26.08 -1.25
N LEU A 469 -2.04 24.90 -0.77
CA LEU A 469 -2.94 23.98 -1.47
C LEU A 469 -4.40 24.09 -1.01
N ALA A 470 -4.73 25.03 -0.11
CA ALA A 470 -6.07 25.21 0.45
C ALA A 470 -6.73 23.86 0.89
N ALA A 471 -5.98 23.07 1.68
CA ALA A 471 -6.37 21.73 2.13
C ALA A 471 -6.77 20.76 0.98
N GLY A 472 -5.97 20.75 -0.10
CA GLY A 472 -6.18 19.89 -1.26
C GLY A 472 -7.17 20.44 -2.29
N SER A 473 -7.67 21.66 -2.12
CA SER A 473 -8.56 22.31 -3.09
C SER A 473 -7.81 22.91 -4.28
N ILE A 474 -6.50 23.12 -4.14
CA ILE A 474 -5.60 23.60 -5.18
C ILE A 474 -4.55 22.52 -5.44
N HIS A 475 -4.37 22.16 -6.70
CA HIS A 475 -3.39 21.16 -7.12
C HIS A 475 -1.95 21.64 -6.83
N PRO A 476 -1.03 20.78 -6.37
CA PRO A 476 0.37 21.14 -6.08
C PRO A 476 1.06 21.94 -7.20
N LYS A 477 0.92 21.49 -8.45
CA LYS A 477 1.43 22.21 -9.65
C LYS A 477 1.06 23.69 -9.70
N VAL A 478 -0.16 24.06 -9.29
CA VAL A 478 -0.63 25.45 -9.29
C VAL A 478 -0.17 26.16 -8.01
N GLY A 479 -0.37 25.52 -6.85
CA GLY A 479 -0.05 26.13 -5.55
C GLY A 479 1.44 26.42 -5.38
N PHE A 480 2.33 25.53 -5.83
CA PHE A 480 3.78 25.71 -5.71
C PHE A 480 4.25 26.90 -6.54
N LYS A 481 3.85 26.92 -7.82
CA LYS A 481 4.16 28.04 -8.72
C LYS A 481 3.65 29.36 -8.17
N TYR A 482 2.38 29.39 -7.73
CA TYR A 482 1.79 30.59 -7.14
C TYR A 482 2.58 31.09 -5.92
N ALA A 483 2.94 30.22 -4.99
CA ALA A 483 3.70 30.61 -3.80
C ALA A 483 5.10 31.13 -4.15
N PHE A 484 5.84 30.43 -5.01
CA PHE A 484 7.20 30.82 -5.37
C PHE A 484 7.25 32.09 -6.24
N GLU A 485 6.36 32.27 -7.22
CA GLU A 485 6.32 33.51 -8.04
C GLU A 485 5.95 34.73 -7.18
N ASN A 486 5.08 34.54 -6.20
CA ASN A 486 4.66 35.62 -5.30
C ASN A 486 5.55 35.79 -4.06
N GLY A 487 6.74 35.19 -4.08
CA GLY A 487 7.82 35.59 -3.19
C GLY A 487 8.09 34.68 -2.01
N ALA A 488 7.45 33.52 -1.89
CA ALA A 488 7.87 32.53 -0.91
C ALA A 488 9.31 32.07 -1.20
N ASP A 489 10.11 31.90 -0.16
CA ASP A 489 11.43 31.27 -0.23
C ASP A 489 11.35 29.76 -0.03
N PHE A 490 10.40 29.33 0.80
CA PHE A 490 10.09 27.94 1.09
C PHE A 490 8.58 27.75 1.12
N VAL A 491 8.13 26.50 0.96
CA VAL A 491 6.74 26.13 1.17
C VAL A 491 6.60 24.97 2.15
N CYS A 492 5.56 25.00 2.98
CA CYS A 492 5.20 23.93 3.89
C CYS A 492 3.93 23.23 3.38
N VAL A 493 4.07 21.95 3.05
CA VAL A 493 3.07 21.16 2.32
C VAL A 493 2.73 19.90 3.11
N GLY A 494 1.45 19.75 3.46
CA GLY A 494 0.95 18.49 4.01
C GLY A 494 0.78 17.49 2.89
N MET A 495 1.50 16.37 2.96
CA MET A 495 1.58 15.33 1.94
C MET A 495 1.53 13.95 2.59
N TYR A 496 0.98 12.96 1.90
CA TYR A 496 1.11 11.55 2.24
C TYR A 496 2.34 10.93 1.58
N ASP A 497 2.78 9.76 2.03
CA ASP A 497 3.86 8.96 1.42
C ASP A 497 3.73 8.88 -0.11
N PHE A 498 2.55 8.54 -0.61
CA PHE A 498 2.29 8.38 -2.04
C PHE A 498 2.29 9.71 -2.84
N GLN A 499 2.38 10.86 -2.18
CA GLN A 499 2.47 12.18 -2.81
C GLN A 499 3.90 12.75 -2.79
N VAL A 500 4.79 12.22 -1.93
CA VAL A 500 6.12 12.79 -1.69
C VAL A 500 6.92 12.94 -2.99
N VAL A 501 6.99 11.89 -3.80
CA VAL A 501 7.76 11.90 -5.06
C VAL A 501 7.14 12.83 -6.09
N GLU A 502 5.80 12.86 -6.19
CA GLU A 502 5.10 13.76 -7.10
C GLU A 502 5.35 15.22 -6.72
N ASP A 503 5.20 15.56 -5.44
CA ASP A 503 5.45 16.90 -4.91
C ASP A 503 6.93 17.31 -5.11
N ALA A 504 7.88 16.39 -4.91
CA ALA A 504 9.29 16.64 -5.21
C ALA A 504 9.52 16.95 -6.69
N ASN A 505 8.95 16.15 -7.59
CA ASN A 505 9.05 16.35 -9.03
C ASN A 505 8.39 17.65 -9.51
N LEU A 506 7.24 18.02 -8.95
CA LEU A 506 6.55 19.27 -9.24
C LEU A 506 7.33 20.49 -8.72
N THR A 507 8.03 20.33 -7.59
CA THR A 507 8.95 21.34 -7.09
C THR A 507 10.09 21.58 -8.08
N LEU A 508 10.73 20.52 -8.55
CA LEU A 508 11.83 20.59 -9.53
C LEU A 508 11.37 21.25 -10.83
N GLU A 509 10.20 20.84 -11.35
CA GLU A 509 9.60 21.47 -12.54
C GLU A 509 9.34 22.96 -12.31
N THR A 510 8.80 23.33 -11.14
CA THR A 510 8.50 24.72 -10.82
C THR A 510 9.77 25.56 -10.72
N LEU A 511 10.79 25.10 -9.98
CA LEU A 511 12.02 25.85 -9.73
C LEU A 511 12.96 25.89 -10.94
N SER A 512 12.91 24.89 -11.83
CA SER A 512 13.65 24.91 -13.10
C SER A 512 12.97 25.74 -14.18
N SER A 513 11.67 26.03 -14.03
CA SER A 513 10.95 26.92 -14.94
C SER A 513 11.37 28.39 -14.77
N LYS A 514 11.09 29.21 -15.79
CA LYS A 514 11.28 30.66 -15.69
C LYS A 514 10.20 31.27 -14.80
N LEU A 515 10.46 31.29 -13.49
CA LEU A 515 9.58 31.92 -12.49
C LEU A 515 9.57 33.43 -12.66
N VAL A 516 8.38 34.03 -12.74
CA VAL A 516 8.20 35.48 -12.70
C VAL A 516 8.10 35.90 -11.23
N ARG A 517 9.25 35.92 -10.53
CA ARG A 517 9.28 36.26 -9.11
C ARG A 517 9.11 37.76 -8.89
N GLN A 518 8.24 38.13 -7.95
CA GLN A 518 8.02 39.54 -7.58
C GLN A 518 9.01 40.05 -6.51
N ARG A 519 9.75 39.15 -5.85
CA ARG A 519 10.86 39.47 -4.93
C ARG A 519 12.02 38.49 -5.11
N PRO A 520 13.28 38.90 -4.86
CA PRO A 520 14.42 38.00 -4.90
C PRO A 520 14.29 36.86 -3.88
N TRP A 521 15.14 35.85 -4.00
CA TRP A 521 15.32 34.87 -2.93
C TRP A 521 16.05 35.52 -1.77
N CYS A 522 15.51 35.39 -0.56
CA CYS A 522 16.07 35.92 0.68
C CYS A 522 16.67 34.82 1.58
N ALA A 523 16.61 33.57 1.11
CA ALA A 523 17.16 32.38 1.76
C ALA A 523 18.13 31.62 0.86
#